data_AF-A0A2A2CYM4-F1
#
_entry.id   AF-A0A2A2CYM4-F1
#
_cell.length_a   1.000
_cell.length_b   1.000
_cell.length_c   1.000
_cell.angle_alpha   90.00
_cell.angle_beta   90.00
_cell.angle_gamma   90.00
#
_symmetry.space_group_name_H-M   'P 1'
#
loop_
_entity.id
_entity.type
_entity.pdbx_description
1 polymer ?
#
loop_
_entity_poly.entity_id
_entity_poly.type
_entity_poly.pdbx_seq_one_letter_code
_entity_poly.pdbx_strand_id
1 'polypeptide(L)'
;MAAPSRLWPDRPPAPTPTGEQHEDDSATSVPGLPAVPSGDIRKVDPYAVIKAEVAAHRHDVTGADGLDEATAAKLAACDGRTRDCPLRSPVYRDLTGDGHDELIMGIEMADHLVGLRCYTVTGGRLTRVMATVVQPTSIEIAGRDLIVWEPAGTPHYAVRSVYAWDAHRRYMEFKSDEIRRVGATPPPRTPERHR
;
A
#
# COMPACT_ATOMS: atom_id res chain seq x y z
N MET A 1 19.21 15.75 -0.40
CA MET A 1 18.21 14.71 -0.73
C MET A 1 18.17 13.73 0.43
N ALA A 2 16.99 13.45 0.98
CA ALA A 2 16.83 12.43 2.01
C ALA A 2 16.97 11.03 1.38
N ALA A 3 17.56 10.08 2.10
CA ALA A 3 17.64 8.69 1.65
C ALA A 3 16.24 8.06 1.65
N PRO A 4 15.93 7.13 0.71
CA PRO A 4 14.67 6.40 0.71
C PRO A 4 14.46 5.64 2.03
N SER A 5 13.24 5.66 2.55
CA SER A 5 12.86 4.92 3.76
C SER A 5 11.88 3.81 3.40
N ARG A 6 12.22 2.57 3.75
CA ARG A 6 11.34 1.40 3.58
C ARG A 6 10.17 1.46 4.56
N LEU A 7 8.96 1.21 4.07
CA LEU A 7 7.74 1.27 4.89
C LEU A 7 7.62 0.09 5.84
N TRP A 8 7.86 -1.12 5.34
CA TRP A 8 7.72 -2.35 6.10
C TRP A 8 8.99 -3.19 6.00
N PRO A 9 10.04 -2.87 6.77
CA PRO A 9 11.34 -3.54 6.67
C PRO A 9 11.27 -5.03 7.01
N ASP A 10 10.34 -5.44 7.86
CA ASP A 10 10.14 -6.83 8.27
C ASP A 10 9.30 -7.66 7.26
N ARG A 11 8.83 -7.06 6.17
CA ARG A 11 8.09 -7.80 5.13
C ARG A 11 9.07 -8.60 4.27
N PRO A 12 8.92 -9.94 4.13
CA PRO A 12 9.72 -10.73 3.21
C PRO A 12 9.56 -10.22 1.76
N PRO A 13 10.64 -10.20 0.96
CA PRO A 13 10.54 -9.84 -0.44
C PRO A 13 9.71 -10.88 -1.20
N ALA A 14 8.85 -10.43 -2.13
CA ALA A 14 8.13 -11.34 -2.99
C ALA A 14 9.08 -12.08 -3.98
N PRO A 15 8.75 -13.32 -4.37
CA PRO A 15 9.41 -14.02 -5.48
C PRO A 15 9.01 -13.43 -6.84
N THR A 16 9.67 -13.87 -7.92
CA THR A 16 9.37 -13.44 -9.30
C THR A 16 7.89 -13.67 -9.66
N PRO A 17 7.22 -12.73 -10.35
CA PRO A 17 5.78 -12.78 -10.52
C PRO A 17 5.30 -13.88 -11.45
N THR A 18 4.05 -14.31 -11.25
CA THR A 18 3.31 -15.21 -12.16
C THR A 18 1.91 -14.71 -12.55
N GLY A 19 1.47 -13.52 -12.06
CA GLY A 19 0.11 -12.99 -12.27
C GLY A 19 0.06 -11.57 -12.83
N GLU A 20 -1.14 -11.09 -13.15
CA GLU A 20 -1.42 -9.73 -13.67
C GLU A 20 -1.66 -8.71 -12.55
N GLN A 21 -1.22 -7.47 -12.76
CA GLN A 21 -1.36 -6.34 -11.82
C GLN A 21 -2.48 -5.40 -12.27
N HIS A 22 -3.09 -4.69 -11.32
CA HIS A 22 -4.23 -3.81 -11.60
C HIS A 22 -4.13 -2.46 -10.86
N GLU A 23 -4.49 -1.39 -11.56
CA GLU A 23 -4.46 0.00 -11.08
C GLU A 23 -5.84 0.66 -11.22
N ASP A 24 -6.15 1.59 -10.31
CA ASP A 24 -7.27 2.54 -10.40
C ASP A 24 -6.69 3.93 -10.69
N ASP A 25 -7.43 4.77 -11.41
CA ASP A 25 -6.97 6.05 -11.95
C ASP A 25 -7.73 7.26 -11.41
N SER A 26 -8.59 7.09 -10.39
CA SER A 26 -9.43 8.18 -9.86
C SER A 26 -9.54 8.25 -8.33
N ALA A 27 -9.56 9.48 -7.80
CA ALA A 27 -9.75 9.72 -6.38
C ALA A 27 -11.21 9.55 -5.97
N THR A 28 -11.47 8.72 -4.95
CA THR A 28 -12.84 8.35 -4.55
C THR A 28 -13.06 8.54 -3.06
N SER A 29 -14.21 9.09 -2.67
CA SER A 29 -14.58 9.20 -1.25
C SER A 29 -14.90 7.83 -0.68
N VAL A 30 -14.35 7.51 0.50
CA VAL A 30 -14.62 6.23 1.17
C VAL A 30 -16.04 6.27 1.76
N PRO A 31 -16.96 5.40 1.32
CA PRO A 31 -18.34 5.44 1.78
C PRO A 31 -18.46 4.92 3.24
N GLY A 32 -19.51 5.34 3.94
CA GLY A 32 -19.86 4.78 5.25
C GLY A 32 -19.01 5.26 6.45
N LEU A 33 -18.00 6.11 6.22
CA LEU A 33 -17.21 6.72 7.29
C LEU A 33 -17.78 8.07 7.74
N PRO A 34 -17.63 8.42 9.04
CA PRO A 34 -17.99 9.75 9.52
C PRO A 34 -17.12 10.82 8.85
N ALA A 35 -17.63 12.05 8.85
CA ALA A 35 -16.81 13.21 8.49
C ALA A 35 -15.59 13.30 9.42
N VAL A 36 -14.54 13.93 8.91
CA VAL A 36 -13.29 14.25 9.63
C VAL A 36 -13.16 15.77 9.72
N PRO A 37 -13.94 16.46 10.58
CA PRO A 37 -13.99 17.93 10.60
C PRO A 37 -12.64 18.57 10.93
N SER A 38 -11.76 17.82 11.60
CA SER A 38 -10.41 18.29 11.93
C SER A 38 -9.46 18.38 10.74
N GLY A 39 -9.77 17.76 9.60
CA GLY A 39 -8.82 17.60 8.49
C GLY A 39 -7.67 16.62 8.76
N ASP A 40 -7.38 16.32 10.03
CA ASP A 40 -6.28 15.45 10.45
C ASP A 40 -6.56 13.95 10.20
N ILE A 41 -5.85 13.37 9.23
CA ILE A 41 -5.93 11.94 8.86
C ILE A 41 -5.58 11.01 10.03
N ARG A 42 -4.75 11.46 10.99
CA ARG A 42 -4.30 10.60 12.10
C ARG A 42 -5.41 10.28 13.10
N LYS A 43 -6.50 11.05 13.04
CA LYS A 43 -7.70 10.80 13.86
C LYS A 43 -8.64 9.78 13.25
N VAL A 44 -8.36 9.34 12.01
CA VAL A 44 -9.13 8.31 11.34
C VAL A 44 -8.64 6.95 11.82
N ASP A 45 -9.57 6.08 12.22
CA ASP A 45 -9.27 4.70 12.58
C ASP A 45 -9.00 3.88 11.30
N PRO A 46 -7.75 3.44 11.04
CA PRO A 46 -7.39 2.69 9.83
C PRO A 46 -8.16 1.38 9.71
N TYR A 47 -8.57 0.75 10.82
CA TYR A 47 -9.36 -0.47 10.79
C TYR A 47 -10.81 -0.21 10.40
N ALA A 48 -11.37 0.94 10.78
CA ALA A 48 -12.67 1.38 10.30
C ALA A 48 -12.63 1.66 8.79
N VAL A 49 -11.55 2.27 8.29
CA VAL A 49 -11.36 2.52 6.85
C VAL A 49 -11.38 1.22 6.07
N ILE A 50 -10.55 0.25 6.44
CA ILE A 50 -10.45 -0.98 5.66
C ILE A 50 -11.76 -1.79 5.69
N LYS A 51 -12.49 -1.77 6.81
CA LYS A 51 -13.82 -2.41 6.89
C LYS A 51 -14.84 -1.73 5.99
N ALA A 52 -14.80 -0.40 5.90
CA ALA A 52 -15.67 0.35 5.00
C ALA A 52 -15.37 0.03 3.53
N GLU A 53 -14.09 -0.05 3.16
CA GLU A 53 -13.64 -0.44 1.82
C GLU A 53 -14.09 -1.87 1.48
N VAL A 54 -13.84 -2.84 2.37
CA VAL A 54 -14.28 -4.24 2.17
C VAL A 54 -15.79 -4.33 2.00
N ALA A 55 -16.57 -3.55 2.78
CA ALA A 55 -18.02 -3.54 2.65
C ALA A 55 -18.49 -2.93 1.32
N ALA A 56 -17.80 -1.89 0.84
CA ALA A 56 -18.09 -1.21 -0.42
C ALA A 56 -17.76 -2.07 -1.65
N HIS A 57 -16.64 -2.80 -1.58
CA HIS A 57 -16.05 -3.56 -2.68
C HIS A 57 -16.17 -5.07 -2.52
N ARG A 58 -17.13 -5.54 -1.73
CA ARG A 58 -17.26 -6.97 -1.34
C ARG A 58 -17.39 -7.97 -2.49
N HIS A 59 -17.74 -7.51 -3.69
CA HIS A 59 -17.91 -8.33 -4.89
C HIS A 59 -16.75 -8.18 -5.88
N ASP A 60 -15.83 -7.27 -5.61
CA ASP A 60 -14.67 -7.02 -6.46
C ASP A 60 -13.60 -8.06 -6.10
N VAL A 61 -13.42 -9.05 -6.98
CA VAL A 61 -12.41 -10.11 -6.81
C VAL A 61 -11.17 -9.89 -7.70
N THR A 62 -11.21 -8.88 -8.56
CA THR A 62 -10.12 -8.45 -9.46
C THR A 62 -10.06 -6.92 -9.50
N GLY A 63 -9.04 -6.37 -10.13
CA GLY A 63 -8.86 -4.91 -10.20
C GLY A 63 -8.13 -4.35 -8.98
N ALA A 64 -7.95 -3.02 -8.96
CA ALA A 64 -7.20 -2.35 -7.90
C ALA A 64 -7.78 -2.61 -6.50
N ASP A 65 -9.11 -2.71 -6.39
CA ASP A 65 -9.85 -2.98 -5.16
C ASP A 65 -10.11 -4.44 -4.87
N GLY A 66 -9.75 -5.31 -5.81
CA GLY A 66 -9.99 -6.74 -5.72
C GLY A 66 -9.31 -7.35 -4.50
N LEU A 67 -10.09 -8.02 -3.66
CA LEU A 67 -9.57 -8.82 -2.55
C LEU A 67 -10.09 -10.25 -2.69
N ASP A 68 -9.20 -11.23 -2.45
CA ASP A 68 -9.66 -12.61 -2.33
C ASP A 68 -10.56 -12.76 -1.10
N GLU A 69 -11.52 -13.68 -1.17
CA GLU A 69 -12.58 -13.84 -0.15
C GLU A 69 -11.99 -14.11 1.25
N ALA A 70 -10.89 -14.86 1.32
CA ALA A 70 -10.24 -15.17 2.59
C ALA A 70 -9.59 -13.92 3.21
N THR A 71 -8.93 -13.08 2.41
CA THR A 71 -8.36 -11.80 2.85
C THR A 71 -9.46 -10.83 3.29
N ALA A 72 -10.54 -10.70 2.51
CA ALA A 72 -11.68 -9.85 2.85
C ALA A 72 -12.32 -10.26 4.20
N ALA A 73 -12.52 -11.57 4.42
CA ALA A 73 -13.06 -12.09 5.67
C ALA A 73 -12.16 -11.80 6.88
N LYS A 74 -10.84 -11.97 6.74
CA LYS A 74 -9.89 -11.63 7.82
C LYS A 74 -9.89 -10.14 8.15
N LEU A 75 -9.93 -9.27 7.13
CA LEU A 75 -10.00 -7.81 7.32
C LEU A 75 -11.26 -7.37 8.05
N ALA A 76 -12.41 -7.98 7.73
CA ALA A 76 -13.67 -7.69 8.42
C ALA A 76 -13.58 -7.98 9.94
N ALA A 77 -12.76 -8.96 10.34
CA ALA A 77 -12.52 -9.35 11.73
C ALA A 77 -11.36 -8.58 12.42
N CYS A 78 -10.61 -7.73 11.71
CA CYS A 78 -9.51 -6.97 12.31
C CYS A 78 -10.01 -5.95 13.35
N ASP A 79 -9.37 -5.91 14.51
CA ASP A 79 -9.67 -4.93 15.57
C ASP A 79 -8.40 -4.31 16.18
N GLY A 80 -7.26 -4.46 15.48
CA GLY A 80 -5.93 -4.07 15.95
C GLY A 80 -5.31 -4.97 17.02
N ARG A 81 -6.01 -6.03 17.45
CA ARG A 81 -5.51 -7.04 18.39
C ARG A 81 -5.44 -8.43 17.78
N THR A 82 -6.26 -8.69 16.75
CA THR A 82 -6.21 -9.92 15.96
C THR A 82 -4.82 -10.15 15.37
N ARG A 83 -4.17 -11.26 15.76
CA ARG A 83 -2.82 -11.62 15.32
C ARG A 83 -2.70 -11.84 13.82
N ASP A 84 -3.75 -12.34 13.19
CA ASP A 84 -3.75 -12.73 11.77
C ASP A 84 -4.37 -11.66 10.87
N CYS A 85 -4.42 -10.40 11.34
CA CYS A 85 -4.89 -9.29 10.52
C CYS A 85 -3.92 -9.04 9.37
N PRO A 86 -4.35 -9.12 8.09
CA PRO A 86 -3.46 -8.94 6.94
C PRO A 86 -3.12 -7.46 6.68
N LEU A 87 -3.60 -6.53 7.52
CA LEU A 87 -3.26 -5.11 7.42
C LEU A 87 -1.89 -4.86 8.05
N ARG A 88 -0.96 -4.32 7.26
CA ARG A 88 0.34 -3.85 7.77
C ARG A 88 0.15 -2.60 8.64
N SER A 89 1.12 -2.34 9.52
CA SER A 89 1.13 -1.13 10.34
C SER A 89 0.92 0.11 9.45
N PRO A 90 -0.11 0.94 9.74
CA PRO A 90 -0.39 2.15 8.97
C PRO A 90 0.81 3.09 8.96
N VAL A 91 1.08 3.70 7.81
CA VAL A 91 2.13 4.73 7.69
C VAL A 91 1.49 6.07 7.37
N TYR A 92 2.00 7.12 8.02
CA TYR A 92 1.58 8.49 7.78
C TYR A 92 2.73 9.29 7.19
N ARG A 93 2.50 9.91 6.03
CA ARG A 93 3.50 10.75 5.36
C ARG A 93 2.82 11.81 4.49
N ASP A 94 3.31 13.04 4.55
CA ASP A 94 2.96 14.11 3.61
C ASP A 94 3.49 13.74 2.20
N LEU A 95 2.60 13.22 1.36
CA LEU A 95 2.84 12.87 -0.04
C LEU A 95 2.44 14.01 -0.98
N THR A 96 1.48 14.83 -0.59
CA THR A 96 0.96 15.93 -1.42
C THR A 96 1.86 17.17 -1.37
N GLY A 97 2.58 17.36 -0.27
CA GLY A 97 3.39 18.54 0.06
C GLY A 97 2.58 19.70 0.64
N ASP A 98 1.37 19.47 1.12
CA ASP A 98 0.53 20.50 1.73
C ASP A 98 0.74 20.65 3.25
N GLY A 99 1.65 19.87 3.83
CA GLY A 99 1.96 19.87 5.26
C GLY A 99 1.03 18.99 6.10
N HIS A 100 0.05 18.33 5.49
CA HIS A 100 -0.76 17.29 6.11
C HIS A 100 -0.30 15.92 5.62
N ASP A 101 -0.29 14.94 6.53
CA ASP A 101 0.07 13.60 6.14
C ASP A 101 -1.09 12.89 5.43
N GLU A 102 -0.74 12.01 4.50
CA GLU A 102 -1.61 10.96 3.97
C GLU A 102 -1.47 9.68 4.79
N LEU A 103 -2.52 8.86 4.78
CA LEU A 103 -2.53 7.51 5.33
C LEU A 103 -2.22 6.49 4.23
N ILE A 104 -1.16 5.71 4.42
CA ILE A 104 -0.74 4.62 3.53
C ILE A 104 -1.04 3.29 4.22
N MET A 105 -1.76 2.41 3.52
CA MET A 105 -2.13 1.08 3.99
C MET A 105 -1.66 0.02 3.00
N GLY A 106 -1.07 -1.06 3.54
CA GLY A 106 -0.71 -2.26 2.79
C GLY A 106 -1.49 -3.45 3.32
N ILE A 107 -2.15 -4.16 2.42
CA ILE A 107 -2.97 -5.34 2.72
C ILE A 107 -2.24 -6.56 2.14
N GLU A 108 -1.76 -7.46 2.99
CA GLU A 108 -1.16 -8.71 2.53
C GLU A 108 -2.24 -9.64 1.97
N MET A 109 -2.02 -10.14 0.76
CA MET A 109 -2.92 -11.02 0.04
C MET A 109 -2.23 -12.37 -0.25
N ALA A 110 -2.96 -13.29 -0.89
CA ALA A 110 -2.36 -14.52 -1.43
C ALA A 110 -1.23 -14.21 -2.45
N ASP A 111 -0.38 -15.20 -2.70
CA ASP A 111 0.67 -15.14 -3.73
C ASP A 111 1.64 -13.95 -3.61
N HIS A 112 1.87 -13.48 -2.38
CA HIS A 112 2.74 -12.35 -2.06
C HIS A 112 2.28 -11.00 -2.64
N LEU A 113 1.03 -10.91 -3.07
CA LEU A 113 0.41 -9.67 -3.50
C LEU A 113 0.16 -8.75 -2.29
N VAL A 114 0.18 -7.44 -2.56
CA VAL A 114 -0.14 -6.38 -1.61
C VAL A 114 -1.12 -5.43 -2.25
N GLY A 115 -2.31 -5.31 -1.65
CA GLY A 115 -3.22 -4.20 -1.91
C GLY A 115 -2.67 -2.94 -1.27
N LEU A 116 -2.14 -2.02 -2.10
CA LEU A 116 -1.57 -0.75 -1.65
C LEU A 116 -2.60 0.35 -1.84
N ARG A 117 -2.85 1.11 -0.76
CA ARG A 117 -3.86 2.16 -0.71
C ARG A 117 -3.28 3.42 -0.06
N CYS A 118 -3.64 4.58 -0.59
CA CYS A 118 -3.34 5.87 0.04
C CYS A 118 -4.61 6.69 0.20
N TYR A 119 -4.72 7.42 1.31
CA TYR A 119 -5.89 8.23 1.64
C TYR A 119 -5.47 9.61 2.17
N THR A 120 -6.26 10.62 1.81
CA THR A 120 -6.17 11.98 2.35
C THR A 120 -7.53 12.44 2.88
N VAL A 121 -7.60 13.62 3.49
CA VAL A 121 -8.87 14.25 3.89
C VAL A 121 -9.16 15.44 2.98
N THR A 122 -10.17 15.31 2.12
CA THR A 122 -10.63 16.42 1.25
C THR A 122 -12.00 16.90 1.69
N GLY A 123 -12.14 18.20 1.97
CA GLY A 123 -13.42 18.80 2.37
C GLY A 123 -14.02 18.16 3.63
N GLY A 124 -13.18 17.70 4.56
CA GLY A 124 -13.60 17.01 5.78
C GLY A 124 -14.09 15.58 5.54
N ARG A 125 -13.76 14.95 4.41
CA ARG A 125 -14.10 13.55 4.10
C ARG A 125 -12.85 12.76 3.76
N LEU A 126 -12.82 11.49 4.16
CA LEU A 126 -11.77 10.57 3.76
C LEU A 126 -11.89 10.29 2.26
N THR A 127 -10.79 10.49 1.53
CA THR A 127 -10.72 10.28 0.09
C THR A 127 -9.54 9.37 -0.20
N ARG A 128 -9.81 8.26 -0.88
CA ARG A 128 -8.79 7.38 -1.45
C ARG A 128 -8.16 8.09 -2.63
N VAL A 129 -6.84 8.23 -2.60
CA VAL A 129 -6.02 8.91 -3.61
C VAL A 129 -4.98 7.98 -4.25
N MET A 130 -5.00 6.69 -3.89
CA MET A 130 -4.28 5.64 -4.59
C MET A 130 -4.92 4.29 -4.29
N ALA A 131 -5.09 3.46 -5.31
CA ALA A 131 -5.33 2.03 -5.17
C ALA A 131 -4.61 1.25 -6.27
N THR A 132 -3.81 0.27 -5.86
CA THR A 132 -3.13 -0.68 -6.76
C THR A 132 -2.91 -2.02 -6.05
N VAL A 133 -2.69 -3.08 -6.83
CA VAL A 133 -2.23 -4.38 -6.33
C VAL A 133 -0.87 -4.67 -6.94
N VAL A 134 0.12 -4.91 -6.08
CA VAL A 134 1.53 -5.09 -6.45
C VAL A 134 2.10 -6.38 -5.85
N GLN A 135 3.19 -6.90 -6.40
CA GLN A 135 3.93 -8.05 -5.86
C GLN A 135 5.36 -7.64 -5.42
N PRO A 136 5.48 -6.83 -4.35
CA PRO A 136 6.72 -6.10 -4.09
C PRO A 136 7.79 -6.95 -3.41
N THR A 137 9.05 -6.68 -3.76
CA THR A 137 10.22 -6.98 -2.91
C THR A 137 10.37 -5.94 -1.79
N SER A 138 10.08 -4.68 -2.07
CA SER A 138 10.01 -3.61 -1.07
C SER A 138 9.15 -2.44 -1.53
N ILE A 139 8.58 -1.72 -0.56
CA ILE A 139 7.89 -0.45 -0.79
C ILE A 139 8.59 0.61 0.05
N GLU A 140 8.92 1.73 -0.58
CA GLU A 140 9.76 2.79 -0.03
C GLU A 140 9.14 4.16 -0.30
N ILE A 141 9.51 5.16 0.50
CA ILE A 141 9.24 6.57 0.20
C ILE A 141 10.57 7.30 0.04
N ALA A 142 10.69 8.08 -1.03
CA ALA A 142 11.80 9.00 -1.24
C ALA A 142 11.26 10.42 -1.46
N GLY A 143 11.44 11.29 -0.47
CA GLY A 143 10.76 12.59 -0.47
C GLY A 143 9.25 12.40 -0.36
N ARG A 144 8.54 12.67 -1.45
CA ARG A 144 7.07 12.51 -1.58
C ARG A 144 6.66 11.37 -2.52
N ASP A 145 7.63 10.71 -3.13
CA ASP A 145 7.38 9.67 -4.12
C ASP A 145 7.26 8.33 -3.39
N LEU A 146 6.21 7.58 -3.71
CA LEU A 146 6.04 6.21 -3.29
C LEU A 146 6.68 5.31 -4.35
N ILE A 147 7.63 4.48 -3.93
CA ILE A 147 8.42 3.63 -4.81
C ILE A 147 8.10 2.18 -4.49
N VAL A 148 7.69 1.44 -5.52
CA VAL A 148 7.47 0.00 -5.43
C VAL A 148 8.59 -0.69 -6.19
N TRP A 149 9.26 -1.62 -5.53
CA TRP A 149 10.27 -2.46 -6.12
C TRP A 149 9.72 -3.86 -6.32
N GLU A 150 9.70 -4.35 -7.55
CA GLU A 150 9.19 -5.68 -7.89
C GLU A 150 10.28 -6.53 -8.55
N PRO A 151 10.26 -7.84 -8.36
CA PRO A 151 11.22 -8.71 -9.02
C PRO A 151 10.99 -8.69 -10.54
N ALA A 152 12.05 -8.54 -11.32
CA ALA A 152 11.95 -8.66 -12.77
C ALA A 152 12.02 -10.13 -13.20
N GLY A 153 11.55 -10.44 -14.41
CA GLY A 153 11.73 -11.76 -15.04
C GLY A 153 13.20 -12.11 -15.35
N THR A 154 14.11 -11.13 -15.26
CA THR A 154 15.55 -11.33 -15.45
C THR A 154 16.26 -11.37 -14.09
N PRO A 155 17.10 -12.39 -13.80
CA PRO A 155 17.84 -12.49 -12.54
C PRO A 155 18.68 -11.25 -12.24
N HIS A 156 18.72 -10.83 -10.98
CA HIS A 156 19.44 -9.63 -10.50
C HIS A 156 18.91 -8.28 -11.04
N TYR A 157 17.71 -8.27 -11.59
CA TYR A 157 17.00 -7.06 -11.94
C TYR A 157 15.69 -6.95 -11.17
N ALA A 158 15.30 -5.72 -10.91
CA ALA A 158 14.02 -5.36 -10.32
C ALA A 158 13.38 -4.26 -11.18
N VAL A 159 12.06 -4.24 -11.21
CA VAL A 159 11.28 -3.10 -11.70
C VAL A 159 11.11 -2.13 -10.54
N ARG A 160 11.38 -0.85 -10.81
CA ARG A 160 11.16 0.25 -9.87
C ARG A 160 10.04 1.12 -10.43
N SER A 161 8.85 1.00 -9.84
CA SER A 161 7.68 1.81 -10.16
C SER A 161 7.63 3.01 -9.22
N VAL A 162 7.37 4.19 -9.77
CA VAL A 162 7.28 5.45 -9.01
C VAL A 162 5.88 6.02 -9.13
N TYR A 163 5.25 6.27 -7.98
CA TYR A 163 3.98 6.97 -7.86
C TYR A 163 4.20 8.31 -7.18
N ALA A 164 3.69 9.38 -7.78
CA ALA A 164 3.83 10.73 -7.25
C ALA A 164 2.51 11.49 -7.34
N TRP A 165 2.31 12.43 -6.41
CA TRP A 165 1.12 13.26 -6.37
C TRP A 165 0.97 14.10 -7.65
N ASP A 166 -0.20 14.00 -8.27
CA ASP A 166 -0.65 14.92 -9.32
C ASP A 166 -1.72 15.85 -8.74
N ALA A 167 -1.38 17.14 -8.61
CA ALA A 167 -2.28 18.13 -8.03
C ALA A 167 -3.50 18.45 -8.90
N HIS A 168 -3.42 18.23 -10.22
CA HIS A 168 -4.54 18.45 -11.12
C HIS A 168 -5.56 17.32 -11.02
N ARG A 169 -5.09 16.07 -10.98
CA ARG A 169 -5.93 14.87 -10.82
C ARG A 169 -6.32 14.60 -9.37
N ARG A 170 -5.61 15.21 -8.41
CA ARG A 170 -5.72 14.96 -6.97
C ARG A 170 -5.57 13.48 -6.63
N TYR A 171 -4.58 12.84 -7.24
CA TYR A 171 -4.35 11.39 -7.15
C TYR A 171 -2.84 11.10 -7.19
N MET A 172 -2.41 10.00 -6.56
CA MET A 172 -1.06 9.46 -6.69
C MET A 172 -0.93 8.74 -8.03
N GLU A 173 -0.39 9.44 -9.01
CA GLU A 173 -0.29 8.94 -10.38
C GLU A 173 0.99 8.11 -10.56
N PHE A 174 0.86 7.01 -11.30
CA PHE A 174 2.01 6.28 -11.83
C PHE A 174 2.84 7.20 -12.76
N LYS A 175 4.12 7.40 -12.44
CA LYS A 175 5.01 8.28 -13.20
C LYS A 175 5.96 7.54 -14.13
N SER A 176 6.50 6.41 -13.68
CA SER A 176 7.54 5.71 -14.42
C SER A 176 7.78 4.30 -13.89
N ASP A 177 8.18 3.42 -14.81
CA ASP A 177 8.87 2.17 -14.51
C ASP A 177 10.31 2.22 -15.00
N GLU A 178 11.21 1.70 -14.16
CA GLU A 178 12.62 1.55 -14.52
C GLU A 178 13.09 0.14 -14.18
N ILE A 179 13.69 -0.56 -15.14
CA ILE A 179 14.40 -1.81 -14.86
C ILE A 179 15.79 -1.46 -14.32
N ARG A 180 16.05 -1.86 -13.08
CA ARG A 180 17.30 -1.57 -12.37
C ARG A 180 18.00 -2.86 -11.99
N ARG A 181 19.32 -2.89 -12.15
CA ARG A 181 20.14 -3.97 -11.60
C ARG A 181 20.17 -3.83 -10.07
N VAL A 182 19.87 -4.91 -9.37
CA VAL A 182 19.91 -5.00 -7.91
C VAL A 182 21.01 -5.97 -7.47
N GLY A 183 21.69 -5.65 -6.36
CA GLY A 183 22.63 -6.57 -5.73
C GLY A 183 21.90 -7.83 -5.23
N ALA A 184 22.62 -8.93 -5.03
CA ALA A 184 22.03 -10.14 -4.44
C ALA A 184 21.39 -9.81 -3.08
N THR A 185 20.12 -10.14 -2.90
CA THR A 185 19.45 -10.06 -1.60
C THR A 185 20.22 -10.96 -0.62
N PRO A 186 20.71 -10.44 0.53
CA PRO A 186 21.30 -11.29 1.55
C PRO A 186 20.26 -12.35 1.98
N PRO A 187 20.65 -13.63 2.12
CA PRO A 187 19.71 -14.63 2.61
C PRO A 187 19.15 -14.20 3.98
N PRO A 188 17.88 -14.52 4.29
CA PRO A 188 17.32 -14.24 5.61
C PRO A 188 18.23 -14.90 6.65
N ARG A 189 18.72 -14.10 7.61
CA ARG A 189 19.52 -14.61 8.73
C ARG A 189 18.65 -15.60 9.51
N THR A 190 18.97 -16.88 9.41
CA THR A 190 18.38 -17.91 10.27
C THR A 190 18.78 -17.55 11.70
N PRO A 191 17.84 -17.45 12.67
CA PRO A 191 18.22 -17.27 14.05
C PRO A 191 19.01 -18.49 14.50
N GLU A 192 20.28 -18.28 14.86
CA GLU A 192 21.10 -19.29 15.52
C GLU A 192 20.37 -19.72 16.81
N ARG A 193 19.91 -20.97 16.84
CA ARG A 193 19.50 -21.59 18.09
C ARG A 193 20.76 -21.78 18.93
N HIS A 194 20.99 -20.88 19.88
CA HIS A 194 21.88 -21.18 21.00
C HIS A 194 21.34 -22.40 21.74
N ARG A 195 22.14 -23.46 21.80
CA ARG A 195 21.95 -24.64 22.64
C ARG A 195 23.10 -24.73 23.62
#